data_AF-A0A9X3N9X7-F1
#
_entry.id   AF-A0A9X3N9X7-F1
#
_cell.length_a   1.000
_cell.length_b   1.000
_cell.length_c   1.000
_cell.angle_alpha   90.00
_cell.angle_beta   90.00
_cell.angle_gamma   90.00
#
_symmetry.space_group_name_H-M   'P 1'
#
loop_
_entity.id
_entity.type
_entity.pdbx_description
1 polymer ?
#
loop_
_entity_poly.entity_id
_entity_poly.type
_entity_poly.pdbx_seq_one_letter_code
_entity_poly.pdbx_strand_id
1 'polypeptide(L)'
;MNRLTVAALVAATLVAPGLLASPALADVTSVKAPKRVKAGAKMTVIVGLDGVRRCRLTTGKGSASATVRTTGSPVVHFTFAISSQARPGRYTLTLRCDAETKRLRLTVTKAKGRRGTSKRLVRTKITTVTAPGGGGDQSGDVFPAPTPPCCKPLVTPTPTPTPAGPPPVEHALRAVYALPADQAERPGYAAGIVATIDAVDGWFATQTDGGVAPRWLRDASGAPEVQVVKLARTTAEYEAAGGLARFNADLRTAAPLPTATQRYVAWTRTRHPEPACGSHSDGIVWLPELACGIVPVAPAVWPVEGTYLLAHELAHLFGAVPDCAPHADGTRHVTDDPRDLLYNGPLARDWNNLTLDVGRDDYYGTAGSTCEDIAASPLWNTRP
;
A
#
# COMPACT_ATOMS: atom_id res chain seq x y z
N MET A 1 -58.70 -23.78 -48.23
CA MET A 1 -57.98 -22.56 -48.63
C MET A 1 -58.06 -21.57 -47.49
N ASN A 2 -56.94 -21.29 -46.82
CA ASN A 2 -56.63 -20.03 -46.11
C ASN A 2 -55.31 -20.19 -45.37
N ARG A 3 -54.23 -19.64 -45.92
CA ARG A 3 -52.94 -19.49 -45.26
C ARG A 3 -52.99 -18.21 -44.43
N LEU A 4 -52.92 -18.32 -43.10
CA LEU A 4 -52.60 -17.18 -42.23
C LEU A 4 -51.08 -17.01 -42.21
N THR A 5 -50.63 -15.82 -42.62
CA THR A 5 -49.23 -15.38 -42.54
C THR A 5 -49.16 -14.41 -41.36
N VAL A 6 -48.49 -14.79 -40.27
CA VAL A 6 -48.24 -13.88 -39.14
C VAL A 6 -46.82 -13.34 -39.30
N ALA A 7 -46.74 -12.05 -39.64
CA ALA A 7 -45.48 -11.31 -39.71
C ALA A 7 -45.05 -10.92 -38.28
N ALA A 8 -43.90 -11.43 -37.84
CA ALA A 8 -43.25 -11.01 -36.60
C ALA A 8 -42.48 -9.70 -36.86
N LEU A 9 -42.92 -8.63 -36.18
CA LEU A 9 -42.25 -7.34 -36.19
C LEU A 9 -41.07 -7.40 -35.19
N VAL A 10 -39.83 -7.45 -35.70
CA VAL A 10 -38.62 -7.35 -34.88
C VAL A 10 -38.28 -5.87 -34.71
N ALA A 11 -38.53 -5.34 -33.50
CA ALA A 11 -38.08 -4.01 -33.11
C ALA A 11 -36.60 -4.06 -32.72
N ALA A 12 -35.72 -3.50 -33.55
CA ALA A 12 -34.31 -3.32 -33.24
C ALA A 12 -34.13 -2.07 -32.37
N THR A 13 -33.92 -2.25 -31.07
CA THR A 13 -33.54 -1.17 -30.14
C THR A 13 -32.05 -0.88 -30.31
N LEU A 14 -31.72 0.26 -30.95
CA LEU A 14 -30.37 0.81 -30.96
C LEU A 14 -29.99 1.27 -29.54
N VAL A 15 -29.13 0.50 -28.86
CA VAL A 15 -28.46 0.93 -27.63
C VAL A 15 -27.23 1.73 -28.02
N ALA A 16 -27.23 3.04 -27.75
CA ALA A 16 -26.08 3.90 -27.96
C ALA A 16 -24.95 3.55 -26.96
N PRO A 17 -23.72 3.20 -27.40
CA PRO A 17 -22.60 3.01 -26.50
C PRO A 17 -21.96 4.37 -26.22
N GLY A 18 -22.20 4.93 -25.05
CA GLY A 18 -21.68 6.24 -24.69
C GLY A 18 -21.96 6.68 -23.26
N LEU A 19 -21.89 5.76 -22.30
CA LEU A 19 -21.79 6.15 -20.90
C LEU A 19 -20.39 6.72 -20.68
N LEU A 20 -20.27 8.04 -20.79
CA LEU A 20 -19.11 8.79 -20.32
C LEU A 20 -18.92 8.42 -18.85
N ALA A 21 -17.83 7.71 -18.53
CA ALA A 21 -17.47 7.41 -17.16
C ALA A 21 -17.45 8.72 -16.38
N SER A 22 -18.30 8.83 -15.36
CA SER A 22 -18.30 9.97 -14.45
C SER A 22 -16.87 10.16 -13.94
N PRO A 23 -16.31 11.38 -14.01
CA PRO A 23 -14.96 11.62 -13.49
C PRO A 23 -14.92 11.17 -12.03
N ALA A 24 -13.95 10.33 -11.69
CA ALA A 24 -13.74 9.88 -10.31
C ALA A 24 -13.74 11.10 -9.39
N LEU A 25 -14.59 11.06 -8.37
CA LEU A 25 -14.74 12.16 -7.44
C LEU A 25 -13.42 12.38 -6.71
N ALA A 26 -12.93 13.62 -6.74
CA ALA A 26 -11.77 14.04 -5.96
C ALA A 26 -12.04 13.84 -4.47
N ASP A 27 -11.16 13.11 -3.77
CA ASP A 27 -11.40 12.69 -2.38
C ASP A 27 -10.11 12.72 -1.52
N VAL A 28 -10.27 12.97 -0.22
CA VAL A 28 -9.20 12.80 0.77
C VAL A 28 -9.19 11.36 1.23
N THR A 29 -8.21 10.60 0.75
CA THR A 29 -8.10 9.16 1.02
C THR A 29 -7.63 8.85 2.43
N SER A 30 -6.80 9.71 3.03
CA SER A 30 -6.34 9.52 4.42
C SER A 30 -5.93 10.83 5.08
N VAL A 31 -6.03 10.88 6.43
CA VAL A 31 -5.52 12.00 7.23
C VAL A 31 -4.84 11.48 8.48
N LYS A 32 -3.53 11.70 8.60
CA LYS A 32 -2.72 11.33 9.76
C LYS A 32 -2.25 12.57 10.51
N ALA A 33 -2.59 12.66 11.79
CA ALA A 33 -2.21 13.77 12.65
C ALA A 33 -1.99 13.28 14.10
N PRO A 34 -0.93 13.75 14.80
CA PRO A 34 -0.76 13.48 16.22
C PRO A 34 -1.98 13.97 17.03
N LYS A 35 -2.54 13.08 17.87
CA LYS A 35 -3.67 13.42 18.76
C LYS A 35 -3.23 14.25 19.97
N ARG A 36 -1.96 14.14 20.38
CA ARG A 36 -1.40 14.82 21.55
C ARG A 36 0.02 15.33 21.27
N VAL A 37 0.28 16.61 21.56
CA VAL A 37 1.57 17.25 21.28
C VAL A 37 1.94 18.20 22.43
N LYS A 38 3.23 18.29 22.79
CA LYS A 38 3.72 19.25 23.79
C LYS A 38 3.77 20.66 23.21
N ALA A 39 3.45 21.68 24.01
CA ALA A 39 3.69 23.07 23.62
C ALA A 39 5.18 23.27 23.24
N GLY A 40 5.45 23.93 22.11
CA GLY A 40 6.80 24.10 21.56
C GLY A 40 7.27 23.01 20.58
N ALA A 41 6.58 21.87 20.50
CA ALA A 41 6.99 20.77 19.61
C ALA A 41 6.59 21.03 18.15
N LYS A 42 7.35 20.43 17.23
CA LYS A 42 6.98 20.34 15.80
C LYS A 42 5.87 19.30 15.62
N MET A 43 4.95 19.57 14.70
CA MET A 43 3.84 18.70 14.32
C MET A 43 3.74 18.64 12.81
N THR A 44 3.42 17.46 12.30
CA THR A 44 3.13 17.22 10.88
C THR A 44 1.74 16.61 10.74
N VAL A 45 0.94 17.13 9.82
CA VAL A 45 -0.31 16.53 9.35
C VAL A 45 -0.08 16.02 7.93
N ILE A 46 -0.25 14.73 7.72
CA ILE A 46 -0.10 14.07 6.42
C ILE A 46 -1.49 13.80 5.86
N VAL A 47 -1.70 14.15 4.60
CA VAL A 47 -2.99 14.03 3.92
C VAL A 47 -2.78 13.24 2.63
N GLY A 48 -3.42 12.08 2.51
CA GLY A 48 -3.51 11.32 1.27
C GLY A 48 -4.63 11.87 0.40
N LEU A 49 -4.37 11.97 -0.90
CA LEU A 49 -5.22 12.65 -1.88
C LEU A 49 -5.45 11.77 -3.10
N ASP A 50 -6.64 11.89 -3.68
CA ASP A 50 -6.97 11.34 -4.99
C ASP A 50 -7.78 12.36 -5.78
N GLY A 51 -7.24 12.86 -6.89
CA GLY A 51 -7.91 13.88 -7.72
C GLY A 51 -8.14 15.26 -7.06
N VAL A 52 -7.72 15.48 -5.80
CA VAL A 52 -7.88 16.76 -5.10
C VAL A 52 -6.98 17.82 -5.73
N ARG A 53 -7.54 19.01 -5.97
CA ARG A 53 -6.82 20.13 -6.60
C ARG A 53 -6.18 21.07 -5.59
N ARG A 54 -6.79 21.22 -4.41
CA ARG A 54 -6.31 22.14 -3.39
C ARG A 54 -6.65 21.67 -1.99
N CYS A 55 -5.67 21.71 -1.10
CA CYS A 55 -5.88 21.56 0.33
C CYS A 55 -5.50 22.82 1.12
N ARG A 56 -6.23 23.09 2.20
CA ARG A 56 -5.99 24.17 3.15
C ARG A 56 -6.12 23.64 4.57
N LEU A 57 -5.06 23.81 5.38
CA LEU A 57 -5.09 23.55 6.81
C LEU A 57 -5.21 24.85 7.59
N THR A 58 -6.16 24.94 8.53
CA THR A 58 -6.40 26.11 9.39
C THR A 58 -6.40 25.72 10.86
N THR A 59 -5.76 26.51 11.72
CA THR A 59 -5.53 26.17 13.15
C THR A 59 -6.46 26.87 14.16
N GLY A 60 -7.72 27.18 13.79
CA GLY A 60 -8.74 27.79 14.69
C GLY A 60 -9.09 29.27 14.43
N LYS A 61 -9.59 30.00 15.45
CA LYS A 61 -9.86 31.46 15.38
C LYS A 61 -8.59 32.27 15.69
N GLY A 62 -8.21 33.18 14.79
CA GLY A 62 -6.99 34.01 14.90
C GLY A 62 -5.72 33.32 14.40
N SER A 63 -5.87 32.41 13.44
CA SER A 63 -4.95 31.29 13.24
C SER A 63 -4.09 31.36 11.98
N ALA A 64 -2.93 30.70 12.05
CA ALA A 64 -2.16 30.38 10.85
C ALA A 64 -2.97 29.44 9.94
N SER A 65 -2.92 29.70 8.64
CA SER A 65 -3.41 28.78 7.61
C SER A 65 -2.37 28.64 6.51
N ALA A 66 -2.28 27.46 5.90
CA ALA A 66 -1.56 27.25 4.66
C ALA A 66 -2.47 26.58 3.64
N THR A 67 -2.27 26.95 2.38
CA THR A 67 -2.97 26.40 1.23
C THR A 67 -1.92 25.90 0.25
N VAL A 68 -2.17 24.73 -0.33
CA VAL A 68 -1.28 24.07 -1.28
C VAL A 68 -2.11 23.56 -2.44
N ARG A 69 -1.60 23.74 -3.66
CA ARG A 69 -2.14 23.10 -4.86
C ARG A 69 -1.62 21.67 -4.91
N THR A 70 -2.49 20.73 -5.20
CA THR A 70 -2.24 19.31 -5.03
C THR A 70 -2.40 18.51 -6.31
N THR A 71 -2.62 19.19 -7.44
CA THR A 71 -2.70 18.57 -8.76
C THR A 71 -1.50 17.65 -9.00
N GLY A 72 -1.77 16.36 -9.19
CA GLY A 72 -0.74 15.34 -9.43
C GLY A 72 0.03 14.88 -8.19
N SER A 73 -0.25 15.41 -6.99
CA SER A 73 0.42 15.00 -5.75
C SER A 73 -0.48 14.05 -4.94
N PRO A 74 -0.07 12.78 -4.73
CA PRO A 74 -0.88 11.83 -3.97
C PRO A 74 -0.88 12.11 -2.47
N VAL A 75 0.09 12.91 -1.98
CA VAL A 75 0.26 13.20 -0.55
C VAL A 75 0.69 14.64 -0.32
N VAL A 76 0.17 15.26 0.74
CA VAL A 76 0.55 16.59 1.23
C VAL A 76 0.92 16.54 2.72
N HIS A 77 2.06 17.16 3.05
CA HIS A 77 2.54 17.31 4.41
C HIS A 77 2.39 18.77 4.85
N PHE A 78 1.59 19.02 5.89
CA PHE A 78 1.52 20.31 6.57
C PHE A 78 2.36 20.26 7.85
N THR A 79 3.48 20.96 7.87
CA THR A 79 4.40 20.99 9.02
C THR A 79 4.38 22.35 9.72
N PHE A 80 4.29 22.36 11.05
CA PHE A 80 4.30 23.59 11.84
C PHE A 80 4.75 23.33 13.28
N ALA A 81 5.19 24.39 13.98
CA ALA A 81 5.53 24.32 15.40
C ALA A 81 4.36 24.80 16.27
N ILE A 82 4.02 24.02 17.30
CA ILE A 82 3.08 24.45 18.33
C ILE A 82 3.76 25.56 19.14
N SER A 83 3.06 26.67 19.37
CA SER A 83 3.55 27.77 20.19
C SER A 83 3.98 27.27 21.57
N SER A 84 5.18 27.62 22.01
CA SER A 84 5.65 27.31 23.37
C SER A 84 4.82 28.00 24.46
N GLN A 85 4.03 29.02 24.09
CA GLN A 85 3.08 29.71 24.95
C GLN A 85 1.64 29.17 24.82
N ALA A 86 1.38 28.16 23.97
CA ALA A 86 0.04 27.62 23.81
C ALA A 86 -0.51 27.09 25.13
N ARG A 87 -1.73 27.52 25.50
CA ARG A 87 -2.45 27.01 26.68
C ARG A 87 -2.67 25.50 26.51
N PRO A 88 -2.38 24.66 27.52
CA PRO A 88 -2.77 23.27 27.48
C PRO A 88 -4.28 23.14 27.28
N GLY A 89 -4.72 22.19 26.45
CA GLY A 89 -6.14 22.04 26.13
C GLY A 89 -6.40 21.38 24.79
N ARG A 90 -7.68 21.30 24.41
CA ARG A 90 -8.12 20.75 23.13
C ARG A 90 -8.26 21.86 22.09
N TYR A 91 -7.70 21.60 20.92
CA TYR A 91 -7.75 22.47 19.75
C TYR A 91 -8.35 21.71 18.57
N THR A 92 -8.99 22.44 17.66
CA THR A 92 -9.54 21.88 16.43
C THR A 92 -8.80 22.48 15.23
N LEU A 93 -8.18 21.61 14.43
CA LEU A 93 -7.65 21.96 13.13
C LEU A 93 -8.75 21.68 12.09
N THR A 94 -8.86 22.53 11.08
CA THR A 94 -9.79 22.32 9.97
C THR A 94 -8.97 22.13 8.70
N LEU A 95 -9.06 20.93 8.13
CA LEU A 95 -8.52 20.60 6.81
C LEU A 95 -9.65 20.70 5.80
N ARG A 96 -9.46 21.53 4.77
CA ARG A 96 -10.38 21.63 3.63
C ARG A 96 -9.65 21.23 2.37
N CYS A 97 -10.14 20.23 1.67
CA CYS A 97 -9.58 19.74 0.43
C CYS A 97 -10.69 19.75 -0.62
N ASP A 98 -10.62 20.70 -1.56
CA ASP A 98 -11.72 21.07 -2.45
C ASP A 98 -13.06 21.24 -1.69
N ALA A 99 -14.05 20.39 -1.97
CA ALA A 99 -15.36 20.43 -1.31
C ALA A 99 -15.37 19.75 0.07
N GLU A 100 -14.39 18.89 0.35
CA GLU A 100 -14.35 18.11 1.57
C GLU A 100 -13.77 18.89 2.74
N THR A 101 -14.38 18.76 3.92
CA THR A 101 -13.90 19.37 5.16
C THR A 101 -13.76 18.33 6.27
N LYS A 102 -12.54 18.16 6.80
CA LYS A 102 -12.25 17.32 7.97
C LYS A 102 -11.87 18.18 9.17
N ARG A 103 -12.34 17.80 10.37
CA ARG A 103 -11.99 18.44 11.65
C ARG A 103 -11.07 17.51 12.46
N LEU A 104 -9.84 17.94 12.71
CA LEU A 104 -8.85 17.18 13.45
C LEU A 104 -8.79 17.69 14.90
N ARG A 105 -8.93 16.78 15.87
CA ARG A 105 -8.82 17.11 17.30
C ARG A 105 -7.39 16.92 17.77
N LEU A 106 -6.79 18.00 18.30
CA LEU A 106 -5.44 18.01 18.85
C LEU A 106 -5.49 18.37 20.34
N THR A 107 -4.79 17.61 21.18
CA THR A 107 -4.59 17.95 22.59
C THR A 107 -3.18 18.49 22.80
N VAL A 108 -3.08 19.74 23.25
CA VAL A 108 -1.78 20.33 23.63
C VAL A 108 -1.52 20.10 25.10
N THR A 109 -0.35 19.57 25.43
CA THR A 109 0.12 19.38 26.81
C THR A 109 1.13 20.45 27.21
N LYS A 110 1.26 20.68 28.52
CA LYS A 110 2.20 21.66 29.08
C LYS A 110 3.64 21.34 28.70
N ALA A 111 4.42 22.36 28.37
CA ALA A 111 5.87 22.26 28.39
C ALA A 111 6.36 22.18 29.85
N LYS A 112 7.49 21.50 30.09
CA LYS A 112 8.05 21.37 31.44
C LYS A 112 8.31 22.77 32.03
N GLY A 113 7.76 23.04 33.21
CA GLY A 113 8.02 24.27 33.97
C GLY A 113 7.35 25.56 33.48
N ARG A 114 6.44 25.55 32.48
CA ARG A 114 5.78 26.77 31.99
C ARG A 114 4.26 26.61 31.87
N ARG A 115 3.50 27.54 32.44
CA ARG A 115 2.06 27.68 32.16
C ARG A 115 1.90 28.40 30.83
N GLY A 116 1.36 27.73 29.82
CA GLY A 116 1.03 28.38 28.54
C GLY A 116 -0.06 29.43 28.76
N THR A 117 0.11 30.62 28.19
CA THR A 117 -0.78 31.78 28.39
C THR A 117 -1.54 32.19 27.14
N SER A 118 -1.15 31.69 25.97
CA SER A 118 -1.70 32.08 24.67
C SER A 118 -2.74 31.09 24.15
N LYS A 119 -3.83 31.61 23.58
CA LYS A 119 -4.80 30.82 22.79
C LYS A 119 -4.32 30.55 21.36
N ARG A 120 -3.23 31.20 20.93
CA ARG A 120 -2.66 31.03 19.59
C ARG A 120 -1.86 29.73 19.53
N LEU A 121 -2.35 28.78 18.73
CA LEU A 121 -1.76 27.46 18.61
C LEU A 121 -0.44 27.46 17.83
N VAL A 122 -0.38 28.21 16.73
CA VAL A 122 0.77 28.25 15.82
C VAL A 122 1.31 29.67 15.74
N ARG A 123 2.61 29.84 16.07
CA ARG A 123 3.28 31.14 15.99
C ARG A 123 3.85 31.38 14.59
N THR A 124 4.43 30.35 13.99
CA THR A 124 5.13 30.42 12.70
C THR A 124 4.23 30.11 11.51
N LYS A 125 4.76 30.25 10.31
CA LYS A 125 4.10 29.82 9.07
C LYS A 125 3.97 28.29 9.07
N ILE A 126 2.85 27.79 8.56
CA ILE A 126 2.69 26.37 8.23
C ILE A 126 3.41 26.15 6.90
N THR A 127 4.39 25.24 6.88
CA THR A 127 5.06 24.85 5.64
C THR A 127 4.32 23.67 5.02
N THR A 128 4.30 23.65 3.69
CA THR A 128 3.65 22.60 2.91
C THR A 128 4.66 21.96 1.99
N VAL A 129 4.69 20.63 1.98
CA VAL A 129 5.47 19.84 1.02
C VAL A 129 4.50 18.90 0.33
N THR A 130 4.46 18.95 -0.99
CA THR A 130 3.82 17.94 -1.84
C THR A 130 4.87 16.89 -2.18
N ALA A 131 4.56 15.61 -1.98
CA ALA A 131 5.38 14.57 -2.58
C ALA A 131 5.20 14.68 -4.10
N PRO A 132 6.28 14.79 -4.91
CA PRO A 132 6.15 14.77 -6.35
C PRO A 132 5.47 13.44 -6.71
N GLY A 133 4.26 13.51 -7.27
CA GLY A 133 3.74 12.35 -7.98
C GLY A 133 4.67 12.11 -9.16
N GLY A 134 5.07 10.86 -9.39
CA GLY A 134 5.94 10.47 -10.51
C GLY A 134 5.29 10.64 -11.89
N GLY A 135 4.41 11.61 -12.08
CA GLY A 135 3.81 11.97 -13.36
C GLY A 135 4.79 12.80 -14.17
N GLY A 136 5.61 12.12 -14.97
CA GLY A 136 6.21 12.74 -16.14
C GLY A 136 5.10 13.32 -17.03
N ASP A 137 5.30 14.56 -17.45
CA ASP A 137 4.42 15.31 -18.33
C ASP A 137 4.30 14.56 -19.68
N GLN A 138 3.21 13.80 -19.88
CA GLN A 138 2.86 13.27 -21.19
C GLN A 138 1.99 14.28 -21.93
N SER A 139 2.60 15.40 -22.33
CA SER A 139 2.10 16.20 -23.45
C SER A 139 2.55 15.51 -24.75
N GLY A 140 1.78 14.49 -25.15
CA GLY A 140 1.99 13.82 -26.43
C GLY A 140 1.50 14.70 -27.57
N ASP A 141 2.45 15.28 -28.30
CA ASP A 141 2.21 15.81 -29.65
C ASP A 141 1.71 14.68 -30.56
N VAL A 142 0.51 14.86 -31.11
CA VAL A 142 -0.10 13.96 -32.08
C VAL A 142 0.62 14.13 -33.42
N PHE A 143 1.57 13.25 -33.72
CA PHE A 143 2.11 13.12 -35.07
C PHE A 143 1.07 12.40 -35.97
N PRO A 144 0.75 12.94 -37.17
CA PRO A 144 -0.10 12.24 -38.12
C PRO A 144 0.60 10.97 -38.62
N ALA A 145 -0.14 9.86 -38.61
CA ALA A 145 0.32 8.58 -39.10
C ALA A 145 0.71 8.65 -40.59
N PRO A 146 1.93 8.22 -40.98
CA PRO A 146 2.28 8.12 -42.39
C PRO A 146 1.48 7.01 -43.07
N THR A 147 0.99 7.32 -44.27
CA THR A 147 0.24 6.44 -45.16
C THR A 147 1.08 5.21 -45.54
N PRO A 148 0.55 3.98 -45.47
CA PRO A 148 1.32 2.79 -45.79
C PRO A 148 1.52 2.63 -47.32
N PRO A 149 2.75 2.38 -47.81
CA PRO A 149 2.97 2.03 -49.20
C PRO A 149 2.44 0.61 -49.48
N CYS A 150 1.63 0.51 -50.54
CA CYS A 150 1.07 -0.73 -51.06
C CYS A 150 2.14 -1.61 -51.71
N CYS A 151 2.06 -2.89 -51.36
CA CYS A 151 2.23 -4.03 -52.27
C CYS A 151 3.67 -4.39 -52.68
N LYS A 152 4.38 -5.05 -51.75
CA LYS A 152 5.32 -6.13 -52.07
C LYS A 152 4.99 -7.36 -51.21
N PRO A 153 4.90 -8.58 -51.78
CA PRO A 153 4.72 -9.78 -50.99
C PRO A 153 5.97 -10.01 -50.12
N LEU A 154 5.80 -9.89 -48.80
CA LEU A 154 6.84 -10.20 -47.83
C LEU A 154 7.08 -11.72 -47.87
N VAL A 155 8.30 -12.13 -48.19
CA VAL A 155 8.77 -13.48 -47.91
C VAL A 155 8.74 -13.65 -46.40
N THR A 156 7.84 -14.49 -45.89
CA THR A 156 7.75 -14.80 -44.45
C THR A 156 9.08 -15.40 -44.02
N PRO A 157 9.92 -14.71 -43.22
CA PRO A 157 11.14 -15.32 -42.72
C PRO A 157 10.72 -16.50 -41.83
N THR A 158 11.36 -17.65 -42.04
CA THR A 158 11.26 -18.78 -41.12
C THR A 158 11.58 -18.27 -39.72
N PRO A 159 10.71 -18.47 -38.71
CA PRO A 159 10.95 -17.96 -37.37
C PRO A 159 12.23 -18.58 -36.84
N THR A 160 13.27 -17.76 -36.67
CA THR A 160 14.45 -18.15 -35.89
C THR A 160 13.95 -18.51 -34.49
N PRO A 161 14.26 -19.70 -33.97
CA PRO A 161 13.85 -20.06 -32.61
C PRO A 161 14.41 -19.02 -31.64
N THR A 162 13.52 -18.35 -30.90
CA THR A 162 13.91 -17.44 -29.83
C THR A 162 14.77 -18.23 -28.85
N PRO A 163 16.00 -17.77 -28.53
CA PRO A 163 16.81 -18.40 -27.52
C PRO A 163 15.99 -18.60 -26.25
N ALA A 164 16.00 -19.81 -25.70
CA ALA A 164 15.34 -20.08 -24.43
C ALA A 164 15.91 -19.11 -23.38
N GLY A 165 15.03 -18.35 -22.73
CA GLY A 165 15.44 -17.45 -21.65
C GLY A 165 16.10 -18.23 -20.50
N PRO A 166 16.76 -17.52 -19.57
CA PRO A 166 17.29 -18.16 -18.37
C PRO A 166 16.19 -18.94 -17.63
N PRO A 167 16.53 -20.05 -16.95
CA PRO A 167 15.55 -20.81 -16.18
C PRO A 167 14.87 -19.92 -15.13
N PRO A 168 13.58 -20.14 -14.83
CA PRO A 168 12.88 -19.36 -13.81
C PRO A 168 13.55 -19.48 -12.43
N VAL A 169 13.58 -18.37 -11.69
CA VAL A 169 14.12 -18.33 -10.32
C VAL A 169 13.17 -19.06 -9.37
N GLU A 170 13.69 -20.00 -8.59
CA GLU A 170 12.91 -20.72 -7.57
C GLU A 170 12.88 -19.98 -6.22
N HIS A 171 11.86 -20.28 -5.40
CA HIS A 171 11.71 -19.75 -4.03
C HIS A 171 11.79 -18.21 -3.94
N ALA A 172 11.19 -17.51 -4.90
CA ALA A 172 11.17 -16.06 -4.94
C ALA A 172 9.77 -15.49 -4.69
N LEU A 173 9.75 -14.24 -4.21
CA LEU A 173 8.55 -13.44 -4.00
C LEU A 173 8.29 -12.61 -5.25
N ARG A 174 7.06 -12.69 -5.77
CA ARG A 174 6.55 -11.85 -6.86
C ARG A 174 5.66 -10.76 -6.27
N ALA A 175 6.04 -9.50 -6.46
CA ALA A 175 5.19 -8.38 -6.09
C ALA A 175 4.14 -8.13 -7.18
N VAL A 176 2.87 -8.03 -6.77
CA VAL A 176 1.75 -7.83 -7.69
C VAL A 176 0.90 -6.64 -7.25
N TYR A 177 0.71 -5.68 -8.15
CA TYR A 177 -0.35 -4.68 -8.00
C TYR A 177 -1.61 -5.21 -8.68
N ALA A 178 -2.52 -5.76 -7.87
CA ALA A 178 -3.72 -6.43 -8.34
C ALA A 178 -4.91 -5.44 -8.35
N LEU A 179 -5.41 -5.15 -9.55
CA LEU A 179 -6.50 -4.22 -9.80
C LEU A 179 -7.82 -4.97 -9.95
N PRO A 180 -8.81 -4.81 -9.07
CA PRO A 180 -10.16 -5.28 -9.33
C PRO A 180 -10.71 -4.75 -10.68
N ALA A 181 -11.65 -5.47 -11.28
CA ALA A 181 -12.21 -5.22 -12.61
C ALA A 181 -12.76 -3.80 -12.79
N ASP A 182 -13.21 -3.16 -11.71
CA ASP A 182 -13.77 -1.81 -11.65
C ASP A 182 -12.75 -0.71 -11.28
N GLN A 183 -11.46 -1.03 -11.14
CA GLN A 183 -10.42 -0.07 -10.76
C GLN A 183 -9.42 0.25 -11.89
N ALA A 184 -8.97 1.49 -11.97
CA ALA A 184 -7.85 1.85 -12.84
C ALA A 184 -6.52 1.85 -12.06
N GLU A 185 -5.42 1.66 -12.76
CA GLU A 185 -4.08 1.85 -12.19
C GLU A 185 -3.92 3.29 -11.68
N ARG A 186 -3.34 3.45 -10.49
CA ARG A 186 -3.04 4.77 -9.92
C ARG A 186 -1.61 5.18 -10.29
N PRO A 187 -1.38 6.38 -10.83
CA PRO A 187 -0.03 6.84 -11.14
C PRO A 187 0.90 6.79 -9.91
N GLY A 188 2.09 6.20 -10.07
CA GLY A 188 3.11 6.10 -9.03
C GLY A 188 2.91 4.99 -8.00
N TYR A 189 1.83 4.20 -8.07
CA TYR A 189 1.58 3.13 -7.11
C TYR A 189 2.63 2.03 -7.15
N ALA A 190 2.99 1.55 -8.34
CA ALA A 190 4.02 0.51 -8.49
C ALA A 190 5.37 0.97 -7.89
N ALA A 191 5.75 2.23 -8.12
CA ALA A 191 6.94 2.82 -7.50
C ALA A 191 6.82 2.91 -5.97
N GLY A 192 5.62 3.19 -5.44
CA GLY A 192 5.34 3.14 -4.00
C GLY A 192 5.46 1.73 -3.41
N ILE A 193 5.06 0.70 -4.15
CA ILE A 193 5.23 -0.71 -3.76
C ILE A 193 6.72 -1.05 -3.70
N VAL A 194 7.49 -0.70 -4.73
CA VAL A 194 8.97 -0.85 -4.74
C VAL A 194 9.59 -0.18 -3.52
N ALA A 195 9.24 1.08 -3.23
CA ALA A 195 9.76 1.79 -2.07
C ALA A 195 9.37 1.11 -0.73
N THR A 196 8.16 0.54 -0.64
CA THR A 196 7.70 -0.21 0.53
C THR A 196 8.53 -1.49 0.71
N ILE A 197 8.79 -2.21 -0.38
CA ILE A 197 9.65 -3.39 -0.39
C ILE A 197 11.06 -3.03 0.07
N ASP A 198 11.68 -1.99 -0.51
CA ASP A 198 13.04 -1.58 -0.16
C ASP A 198 13.17 -1.19 1.32
N ALA A 199 12.16 -0.50 1.87
CA ALA A 199 12.15 -0.14 3.29
C ALA A 199 12.06 -1.39 4.20
N VAL A 200 11.28 -2.39 3.81
CA VAL A 200 11.13 -3.65 4.54
C VAL A 200 12.35 -4.55 4.40
N ASP A 201 12.92 -4.67 3.20
CA ASP A 201 14.19 -5.36 2.94
C ASP A 201 15.33 -4.74 3.76
N GLY A 202 15.36 -3.41 3.84
CA GLY A 202 16.29 -2.67 4.69
C GLY A 202 16.11 -3.02 6.17
N TRP A 203 14.87 -3.02 6.67
CA TRP A 203 14.59 -3.39 8.05
C TRP A 203 14.98 -4.85 8.35
N PHE A 204 14.53 -5.83 7.55
CA PHE A 204 14.89 -7.24 7.75
C PHE A 204 16.40 -7.43 7.79
N ALA A 205 17.14 -6.80 6.88
CA ALA A 205 18.60 -6.87 6.91
C ALA A 205 19.21 -6.37 8.23
N THR A 206 18.62 -5.35 8.89
CA THR A 206 19.08 -4.96 10.23
C THR A 206 18.73 -5.96 11.32
N GLN A 207 17.62 -6.69 11.17
CA GLN A 207 17.17 -7.68 12.18
C GLN A 207 17.94 -8.99 12.10
N THR A 208 18.50 -9.29 10.92
CA THR A 208 19.19 -10.55 10.59
C THR A 208 20.71 -10.40 10.57
N ASP A 209 21.24 -9.37 11.24
CA ASP A 209 22.68 -9.04 11.28
C ASP A 209 23.31 -8.87 9.88
N GLY A 210 22.51 -8.45 8.91
CA GLY A 210 22.89 -8.29 7.50
C GLY A 210 22.87 -9.59 6.69
N GLY A 211 22.61 -10.75 7.31
CA GLY A 211 22.79 -12.06 6.67
C GLY A 211 21.77 -12.35 5.57
N VAL A 212 20.52 -11.92 5.73
CA VAL A 212 19.46 -12.22 4.76
C VAL A 212 18.44 -11.08 4.58
N ALA A 213 17.80 -11.06 3.42
CA ALA A 213 16.61 -10.24 3.13
C ALA A 213 15.60 -11.04 2.29
N PRO A 214 14.32 -10.66 2.23
CA PRO A 214 13.34 -11.36 1.40
C PRO A 214 13.79 -11.48 -0.07
N ARG A 215 13.60 -12.66 -0.67
CA ARG A 215 14.05 -12.95 -2.05
C ARG A 215 13.02 -12.50 -3.07
N TRP A 216 13.00 -11.22 -3.38
CA TRP A 216 12.16 -10.67 -4.46
C TRP A 216 12.68 -11.03 -5.84
N LEU A 217 11.76 -11.26 -6.79
CA LEU A 217 12.07 -11.14 -8.22
C LEU A 217 12.50 -9.70 -8.52
N ARG A 218 13.53 -9.56 -9.34
CA ARG A 218 14.15 -8.28 -9.67
C ARG A 218 14.19 -8.07 -11.17
N ASP A 219 14.00 -6.84 -11.59
CA ASP A 219 14.13 -6.44 -12.99
C ASP A 219 15.61 -6.33 -13.42
N ALA A 220 15.85 -5.92 -14.67
CA ALA A 220 17.20 -5.75 -15.21
C ALA A 220 18.04 -4.68 -14.49
N SER A 221 17.42 -3.78 -13.74
CA SER A 221 18.11 -2.77 -12.91
C SER A 221 18.47 -3.28 -11.51
N GLY A 222 17.95 -4.45 -11.13
CA GLY A 222 18.07 -5.01 -9.78
C GLY A 222 17.02 -4.50 -8.79
N ALA A 223 16.09 -3.64 -9.22
CA ALA A 223 14.96 -3.23 -8.41
C ALA A 223 13.92 -4.36 -8.30
N PRO A 224 13.15 -4.46 -7.19
CA PRO A 224 12.01 -5.36 -7.11
C PRO A 224 11.06 -5.19 -8.30
N GLU A 225 10.72 -6.28 -8.98
CA GLU A 225 9.77 -6.28 -10.09
C GLU A 225 8.34 -6.25 -9.55
N VAL A 226 7.54 -5.25 -9.95
CA VAL A 226 6.11 -5.16 -9.62
C VAL A 226 5.28 -5.42 -10.87
N GLN A 227 4.55 -6.53 -10.88
CA GLN A 227 3.63 -6.86 -11.96
C GLN A 227 2.26 -6.22 -11.71
N VAL A 228 1.78 -5.39 -12.63
CA VAL A 228 0.41 -4.85 -12.57
C VAL A 228 -0.53 -5.79 -13.31
N VAL A 229 -1.58 -6.27 -12.64
CA VAL A 229 -2.56 -7.18 -13.26
C VAL A 229 -3.99 -6.73 -12.99
N LYS A 230 -4.84 -6.94 -13.98
CA LYS A 230 -6.28 -6.75 -13.87
C LYS A 230 -6.93 -8.06 -13.48
N LEU A 231 -7.72 -8.05 -12.41
CA LEU A 231 -8.46 -9.22 -11.94
C LEU A 231 -9.86 -9.29 -12.55
N ALA A 232 -10.44 -10.48 -12.53
CA ALA A 232 -11.72 -10.77 -13.18
C ALA A 232 -12.94 -10.16 -12.48
N ARG A 233 -12.86 -9.87 -11.17
CA ARG A 233 -13.99 -9.42 -10.35
C ARG A 233 -13.83 -8.01 -9.82
N THR A 234 -14.96 -7.40 -9.48
CA THR A 234 -15.06 -6.05 -8.92
C THR A 234 -14.59 -6.00 -7.47
N THR A 235 -14.37 -4.77 -6.99
CA THR A 235 -14.03 -4.48 -5.59
C THR A 235 -15.05 -5.10 -4.63
N ALA A 236 -16.33 -4.90 -4.88
CA ALA A 236 -17.41 -5.38 -4.02
C ALA A 236 -17.44 -6.91 -3.89
N GLU A 237 -17.06 -7.64 -4.93
CA GLU A 237 -17.03 -9.11 -4.91
C GLU A 237 -15.86 -9.66 -4.07
N TYR A 238 -14.72 -8.98 -4.01
CA TYR A 238 -13.61 -9.34 -3.11
C TYR A 238 -13.87 -8.94 -1.66
N GLU A 239 -14.69 -7.92 -1.42
CA GLU A 239 -15.06 -7.49 -0.06
C GLU A 239 -16.20 -8.34 0.55
N ALA A 240 -16.93 -9.09 -0.28
CA ALA A 240 -17.97 -10.00 0.18
C ALA A 240 -17.41 -11.30 0.82
N ALA A 241 -18.24 -12.02 1.56
CA ALA A 241 -17.88 -13.29 2.19
C ALA A 241 -17.26 -14.30 1.19
N GLY A 242 -16.16 -14.96 1.60
CA GLY A 242 -15.37 -15.82 0.71
C GLY A 242 -14.51 -15.06 -0.31
N GLY A 243 -14.33 -13.74 -0.13
CA GLY A 243 -13.57 -12.87 -1.02
C GLY A 243 -12.10 -13.27 -1.14
N LEU A 244 -11.47 -13.73 -0.05
CA LEU A 244 -10.09 -14.22 -0.05
C LEU A 244 -9.89 -15.40 -1.01
N ALA A 245 -10.76 -16.41 -0.96
CA ALA A 245 -10.68 -17.56 -1.85
C ALA A 245 -10.84 -17.15 -3.34
N ARG A 246 -11.77 -16.23 -3.62
CA ARG A 246 -11.95 -15.66 -4.97
C ARG A 246 -10.72 -14.88 -5.43
N PHE A 247 -10.16 -14.06 -4.54
CA PHE A 247 -8.94 -13.29 -4.81
C PHE A 247 -7.78 -14.22 -5.16
N ASN A 248 -7.53 -15.24 -4.34
CA ASN A 248 -6.45 -16.21 -4.57
C ASN A 248 -6.60 -16.93 -5.93
N ALA A 249 -7.82 -17.36 -6.28
CA ALA A 249 -8.08 -18.03 -7.55
C ALA A 249 -7.87 -17.09 -8.76
N ASP A 250 -8.38 -15.86 -8.69
CA ASP A 250 -8.25 -14.88 -9.77
C ASP A 250 -6.81 -14.41 -9.95
N LEU A 251 -6.08 -14.19 -8.85
CA LEU A 251 -4.68 -13.80 -8.89
C LEU A 251 -3.82 -14.85 -9.60
N ARG A 252 -4.01 -16.14 -9.26
CA ARG A 252 -3.30 -17.24 -9.94
C ARG A 252 -3.60 -17.34 -11.42
N THR A 253 -4.83 -17.00 -11.81
CA THR A 253 -5.25 -16.99 -13.21
C THR A 253 -4.65 -15.80 -13.96
N ALA A 254 -4.65 -14.62 -13.35
CA ALA A 254 -4.19 -13.38 -13.97
C ALA A 254 -2.65 -13.25 -14.00
N ALA A 255 -1.94 -13.88 -13.07
CA ALA A 255 -0.51 -13.71 -12.87
C ALA A 255 0.23 -15.05 -12.63
N PRO A 256 0.04 -16.11 -13.45
CA PRO A 256 0.52 -17.46 -13.15
C PRO A 256 2.02 -17.50 -12.80
N LEU A 257 2.38 -18.23 -11.75
CA LEU A 257 3.78 -18.39 -11.35
C LEU A 257 4.50 -19.33 -12.31
N PRO A 258 5.72 -18.96 -12.76
CA PRO A 258 6.59 -19.84 -13.52
C PRO A 258 6.97 -21.14 -12.79
N THR A 259 7.03 -21.11 -11.45
CA THR A 259 7.35 -22.29 -10.63
C THR A 259 6.41 -22.39 -9.43
N ALA A 260 6.18 -23.61 -8.96
CA ALA A 260 5.37 -23.86 -7.76
C ALA A 260 6.05 -23.41 -6.45
N THR A 261 7.35 -23.10 -6.49
CA THR A 261 8.13 -22.65 -5.32
C THR A 261 8.10 -21.13 -5.15
N GLN A 262 7.71 -20.37 -6.17
CA GLN A 262 7.46 -18.93 -6.03
C GLN A 262 6.23 -18.66 -5.17
N ARG A 263 6.15 -17.45 -4.63
CA ARG A 263 5.04 -16.97 -3.79
C ARG A 263 4.62 -15.58 -4.24
N TYR A 264 3.38 -15.20 -3.93
CA TYR A 264 2.87 -13.87 -4.25
C TYR A 264 2.88 -12.97 -3.03
N VAL A 265 3.12 -11.68 -3.27
CA VAL A 265 2.74 -10.61 -2.36
C VAL A 265 1.93 -9.61 -3.19
N ALA A 266 0.65 -9.46 -2.86
CA ALA A 266 -0.29 -8.74 -3.70
C ALA A 266 -0.95 -7.58 -2.95
N TRP A 267 -0.87 -6.39 -3.55
CA TRP A 267 -1.55 -5.18 -3.09
C TRP A 267 -2.86 -5.02 -3.84
N THR A 268 -3.95 -4.76 -3.11
CA THR A 268 -5.24 -4.39 -3.70
C THR A 268 -5.85 -3.23 -2.95
N ARG A 269 -6.56 -2.36 -3.68
CA ARG A 269 -7.36 -1.30 -3.06
C ARG A 269 -8.77 -1.81 -2.73
N THR A 270 -8.84 -2.77 -1.82
CA THR A 270 -10.09 -3.36 -1.31
C THR A 270 -10.08 -3.32 0.21
N ARG A 271 -11.23 -3.56 0.83
CA ARG A 271 -11.32 -4.02 2.22
C ARG A 271 -11.05 -5.52 2.28
N HIS A 272 -10.65 -5.99 3.45
CA HIS A 272 -10.62 -7.42 3.73
C HIS A 272 -12.04 -7.88 4.09
N PRO A 273 -12.52 -9.04 3.58
CA PRO A 273 -13.85 -9.56 3.91
C PRO A 273 -13.99 -10.01 5.38
N GLU A 274 -12.86 -10.20 6.06
CA GLU A 274 -12.77 -10.56 7.49
C GLU A 274 -12.12 -9.40 8.26
N PRO A 275 -12.21 -9.33 9.60
CA PRO A 275 -11.62 -8.25 10.40
C PRO A 275 -10.09 -8.36 10.54
N ALA A 276 -9.41 -8.59 9.42
CA ALA A 276 -7.97 -8.71 9.29
C ALA A 276 -7.42 -7.58 8.42
N CYS A 277 -6.14 -7.31 8.62
CA CYS A 277 -5.46 -6.21 7.98
C CYS A 277 -4.65 -6.68 6.76
N GLY A 278 -4.06 -7.86 6.87
CA GLY A 278 -3.54 -8.65 5.77
C GLY A 278 -3.97 -10.09 5.94
N SER A 279 -3.53 -10.93 5.02
CA SER A 279 -3.68 -12.37 5.17
C SER A 279 -2.55 -13.08 4.45
N HIS A 280 -2.23 -14.27 4.92
CA HIS A 280 -1.37 -15.21 4.22
C HIS A 280 -2.10 -16.55 4.07
N SER A 281 -2.25 -17.04 2.85
CA SER A 281 -2.84 -18.36 2.58
C SER A 281 -2.37 -18.90 1.24
N ASP A 282 -2.16 -20.22 1.17
CA ASP A 282 -1.74 -20.91 -0.06
C ASP A 282 -0.49 -20.31 -0.75
N GLY A 283 0.40 -19.68 0.01
CA GLY A 283 1.58 -19.02 -0.54
C GLY A 283 1.31 -17.67 -1.22
N ILE A 284 0.20 -17.02 -0.88
CA ILE A 284 -0.15 -15.66 -1.24
C ILE A 284 -0.20 -14.83 0.04
N VAL A 285 0.54 -13.73 0.08
CA VAL A 285 0.31 -12.62 1.00
C VAL A 285 -0.60 -11.61 0.31
N TRP A 286 -1.71 -11.26 0.95
CA TRP A 286 -2.67 -10.27 0.45
C TRP A 286 -2.71 -9.05 1.37
N LEU A 287 -2.50 -7.87 0.79
CA LEU A 287 -2.46 -6.57 1.46
C LEU A 287 -3.64 -5.68 0.99
N PRO A 288 -4.83 -5.83 1.57
CA PRO A 288 -6.01 -5.02 1.25
C PRO A 288 -5.93 -3.62 1.88
N GLU A 289 -5.60 -2.65 1.04
CA GLU A 289 -5.24 -1.30 1.46
C GLU A 289 -6.32 -0.57 2.27
N LEU A 290 -7.58 -0.71 1.89
CA LEU A 290 -8.69 -0.02 2.55
C LEU A 290 -9.03 -0.65 3.91
N ALA A 291 -8.63 -1.90 4.16
CA ALA A 291 -8.82 -2.56 5.45
C ALA A 291 -7.96 -1.91 6.54
N CYS A 292 -6.70 -1.61 6.22
CA CYS A 292 -5.74 -1.01 7.16
C CYS A 292 -5.55 0.48 7.00
N GLY A 293 -6.15 1.09 5.97
CA GLY A 293 -5.86 2.47 5.62
C GLY A 293 -4.39 2.66 5.23
N ILE A 294 -3.78 1.66 4.60
CA ILE A 294 -2.41 1.74 4.07
C ILE A 294 -2.46 2.14 2.59
N VAL A 295 -1.44 2.84 2.13
CA VAL A 295 -1.27 3.19 0.71
C VAL A 295 0.23 3.07 0.42
N PRO A 296 0.64 2.29 -0.60
CA PRO A 296 2.03 2.28 -1.04
C PRO A 296 2.38 3.66 -1.61
N VAL A 297 3.32 4.35 -0.97
CA VAL A 297 3.78 5.69 -1.39
C VAL A 297 5.30 5.74 -1.35
N ALA A 298 5.88 6.50 -2.27
CA ALA A 298 7.31 6.78 -2.30
C ALA A 298 7.60 8.20 -1.77
N PRO A 299 8.61 8.39 -0.89
CA PRO A 299 9.38 7.34 -0.21
C PRO A 299 8.55 6.63 0.88
N ALA A 300 8.83 5.35 1.12
CA ALA A 300 8.25 4.61 2.23
C ALA A 300 9.13 4.75 3.49
N VAL A 301 8.53 4.62 4.67
CA VAL A 301 9.22 4.77 5.96
C VAL A 301 8.77 3.65 6.90
N TRP A 302 9.73 2.93 7.47
CA TRP A 302 9.48 1.95 8.53
C TRP A 302 9.12 2.62 9.87
N PRO A 303 8.24 2.06 10.72
CA PRO A 303 7.28 0.95 10.50
C PRO A 303 5.87 1.48 10.20
N VAL A 304 5.72 2.50 9.36
CA VAL A 304 4.43 3.17 9.15
C VAL A 304 3.80 2.80 7.81
N GLU A 305 2.48 2.98 7.73
CA GLU A 305 1.71 2.67 6.52
C GLU A 305 1.85 1.19 6.16
N GLY A 306 2.12 0.85 4.90
CA GLY A 306 2.20 -0.52 4.42
C GLY A 306 3.46 -1.29 4.83
N THR A 307 4.51 -0.63 5.34
CA THR A 307 5.78 -1.33 5.58
C THR A 307 5.67 -2.34 6.72
N TYR A 308 5.05 -1.96 7.85
CA TYR A 308 4.84 -2.87 8.97
C TYR A 308 4.00 -4.08 8.55
N LEU A 309 2.87 -3.83 7.86
CA LEU A 309 2.00 -4.90 7.42
C LEU A 309 2.72 -5.85 6.46
N LEU A 310 3.47 -5.32 5.49
CA LEU A 310 4.26 -6.15 4.58
C LEU A 310 5.23 -7.04 5.36
N ALA A 311 6.00 -6.51 6.31
CA ALA A 311 6.92 -7.32 7.10
C ALA A 311 6.19 -8.38 7.95
N HIS A 312 5.10 -8.01 8.60
CA HIS A 312 4.27 -8.89 9.42
C HIS A 312 3.76 -10.09 8.61
N GLU A 313 3.13 -9.84 7.46
CA GLU A 313 2.61 -10.92 6.62
C GLU A 313 3.72 -11.74 5.95
N LEU A 314 4.88 -11.14 5.65
CA LEU A 314 6.04 -11.88 5.17
C LEU A 314 6.59 -12.84 6.21
N ALA A 315 6.65 -12.45 7.49
CA ALA A 315 7.08 -13.35 8.55
C ALA A 315 6.18 -14.59 8.61
N HIS A 316 4.86 -14.41 8.55
CA HIS A 316 3.92 -15.53 8.45
C HIS A 316 4.15 -16.37 7.18
N LEU A 317 4.42 -15.75 6.03
CA LEU A 317 4.74 -16.47 4.78
C LEU A 317 6.03 -17.31 4.91
N PHE A 318 6.98 -16.88 5.72
CA PHE A 318 8.22 -17.61 5.98
C PHE A 318 8.06 -18.77 6.96
N GLY A 319 6.88 -18.93 7.57
CA GLY A 319 6.58 -19.99 8.53
C GLY A 319 6.57 -19.53 9.99
N ALA A 320 6.56 -18.21 10.24
CA ALA A 320 6.71 -17.69 11.59
C ALA A 320 5.55 -18.05 12.51
N VAL A 321 5.93 -18.26 13.77
CA VAL A 321 5.09 -18.71 14.89
C VAL A 321 4.43 -20.06 14.59
N PRO A 322 5.22 -21.13 14.46
CA PRO A 322 4.66 -22.47 14.50
C PRO A 322 3.97 -22.70 15.86
N ASP A 323 2.99 -23.61 15.92
CA ASP A 323 2.22 -23.88 17.15
C ASP A 323 3.09 -24.37 18.32
N CYS A 324 4.30 -24.87 18.05
CA CYS A 324 5.24 -25.29 19.08
C CYS A 324 6.15 -24.18 19.62
N ALA A 325 6.07 -22.96 19.07
CA ALA A 325 6.85 -21.83 19.55
C ALA A 325 6.50 -21.52 21.03
N PRO A 326 7.49 -21.24 21.90
CA PRO A 326 7.30 -21.11 23.35
C PRO A 326 6.17 -20.15 23.77
N HIS A 327 5.95 -19.06 23.03
CA HIS A 327 4.96 -18.03 23.36
C HIS A 327 3.80 -17.94 22.36
N ALA A 328 3.60 -18.96 21.52
CA ALA A 328 2.49 -19.01 20.56
C ALA A 328 1.12 -18.93 21.26
N ASP A 329 0.21 -18.13 20.69
CA ASP A 329 -1.18 -17.99 21.19
C ASP A 329 -2.20 -18.86 20.46
N GLY A 330 -1.74 -19.73 19.55
CA GLY A 330 -2.59 -20.58 18.70
C GLY A 330 -3.23 -19.85 17.52
N THR A 331 -2.94 -18.55 17.33
CA THR A 331 -3.39 -17.73 16.20
C THR A 331 -2.24 -17.32 15.27
N ARG A 332 -1.11 -18.04 15.37
CA ARG A 332 0.16 -17.72 14.70
C ARG A 332 0.79 -16.41 15.17
N HIS A 333 0.53 -16.00 16.41
CA HIS A 333 1.13 -14.82 17.03
C HIS A 333 1.78 -15.18 18.36
N VAL A 334 2.62 -14.28 18.87
CA VAL A 334 3.28 -14.40 20.18
C VAL A 334 2.71 -13.39 21.17
N THR A 335 2.85 -13.63 22.48
CA THR A 335 2.13 -12.82 23.51
C THR A 335 3.02 -12.23 24.61
N ASP A 336 4.30 -12.52 24.59
CA ASP A 336 5.26 -12.27 25.65
C ASP A 336 5.92 -10.87 25.56
N ASP A 337 6.43 -10.43 24.41
CA ASP A 337 7.07 -9.10 24.27
C ASP A 337 6.36 -8.15 23.26
N PRO A 338 5.90 -6.96 23.70
CA PRO A 338 5.22 -6.00 22.82
C PRO A 338 6.08 -5.39 21.71
N ARG A 339 7.38 -5.73 21.64
CA ARG A 339 8.29 -5.34 20.56
C ARG A 339 8.31 -6.36 19.42
N ASP A 340 7.78 -7.58 19.60
CA ASP A 340 7.75 -8.57 18.53
C ASP A 340 6.94 -8.13 17.33
N LEU A 341 7.45 -8.47 16.15
CA LEU A 341 6.75 -8.21 14.89
C LEU A 341 5.37 -8.87 14.90
N LEU A 342 5.28 -10.10 15.42
CA LEU A 342 4.05 -10.91 15.49
C LEU A 342 3.37 -10.87 16.86
N TYR A 343 3.56 -9.80 17.64
CA TYR A 343 2.92 -9.65 18.95
C TYR A 343 1.38 -9.50 18.90
N ASN A 344 0.65 -10.31 19.65
CA ASN A 344 -0.80 -10.22 19.84
C ASN A 344 -1.21 -10.26 21.33
N GLY A 345 -0.28 -9.99 22.23
CA GLY A 345 -0.55 -9.97 23.67
C GLY A 345 -1.33 -8.73 24.16
N PRO A 346 -1.64 -8.66 25.46
CA PRO A 346 -2.51 -7.64 26.04
C PRO A 346 -1.86 -6.26 26.21
N LEU A 347 -0.54 -6.15 26.04
CA LEU A 347 0.19 -4.90 26.24
C LEU A 347 0.09 -4.01 25.00
N ALA A 348 0.33 -2.71 25.19
CA ALA A 348 0.45 -1.80 24.06
C ALA A 348 1.76 -2.09 23.31
N ARG A 349 1.66 -2.37 22.01
CA ARG A 349 2.81 -2.58 21.12
C ARG A 349 3.79 -1.41 21.16
N ASP A 350 5.09 -1.72 21.24
CA ASP A 350 6.16 -0.72 21.20
C ASP A 350 6.64 -0.49 19.76
N TRP A 351 5.89 0.37 19.06
CA TRP A 351 6.15 0.73 17.67
C TRP A 351 7.53 1.33 17.40
N ASN A 352 8.27 1.82 18.41
CA ASN A 352 9.57 2.45 18.18
C ASN A 352 10.73 1.47 18.23
N ASN A 353 10.51 0.27 18.78
CA ASN A 353 11.55 -0.73 19.01
C ASN A 353 11.13 -2.10 18.45
N LEU A 354 10.35 -2.10 17.36
CA LEU A 354 9.93 -3.34 16.73
C LEU A 354 11.14 -4.19 16.32
N THR A 355 11.13 -5.43 16.77
CA THR A 355 12.16 -6.44 16.53
C THR A 355 11.54 -7.61 15.80
N LEU A 356 12.32 -8.29 14.95
CA LEU A 356 11.81 -9.47 14.24
C LEU A 356 11.34 -10.54 15.21
N ASP A 357 12.16 -10.90 16.19
CA ASP A 357 11.86 -11.88 17.22
C ASP A 357 12.69 -11.51 18.47
N VAL A 358 12.02 -11.05 19.53
CA VAL A 358 12.68 -10.51 20.73
C VAL A 358 13.22 -11.66 21.56
N GLY A 359 14.54 -11.83 21.54
CA GLY A 359 15.17 -12.96 22.24
C GLY A 359 15.53 -14.11 21.30
N ARG A 360 14.98 -14.10 20.07
CA ARG A 360 15.23 -15.11 19.04
C ARG A 360 14.85 -16.51 19.51
N ASP A 361 13.71 -16.62 20.17
CA ASP A 361 13.26 -17.84 20.85
C ASP A 361 11.90 -18.35 20.36
N ASP A 362 11.14 -17.57 19.58
CA ASP A 362 9.84 -17.99 19.10
C ASP A 362 9.82 -18.51 17.65
N TYR A 363 10.42 -17.80 16.70
CA TYR A 363 10.31 -18.16 15.28
C TYR A 363 11.48 -17.77 14.40
N TYR A 364 12.45 -16.99 14.88
CA TYR A 364 13.62 -16.61 14.13
C TYR A 364 14.90 -16.78 14.95
N GLY A 365 15.81 -17.62 14.45
CA GLY A 365 17.13 -17.80 15.07
C GLY A 365 17.09 -18.58 16.38
N THR A 366 16.15 -19.50 16.51
CA THR A 366 15.84 -20.29 17.72
C THR A 366 16.89 -21.37 18.06
N ALA A 367 17.99 -21.43 17.30
CA ALA A 367 19.23 -22.14 17.61
C ALA A 367 19.08 -23.59 18.13
N GLY A 368 18.19 -24.37 17.52
CA GLY A 368 18.01 -25.79 17.85
C GLY A 368 16.72 -26.11 18.62
N SER A 369 15.74 -25.20 18.61
CA SER A 369 14.36 -25.60 18.92
C SER A 369 13.91 -26.72 17.96
N THR A 370 12.99 -27.57 18.41
CA THR A 370 12.34 -28.57 17.53
C THR A 370 11.32 -27.93 16.58
N CYS A 371 11.18 -26.60 16.63
CA CYS A 371 10.21 -25.85 15.86
C CYS A 371 10.79 -25.39 14.53
N GLU A 372 9.88 -25.11 13.60
CA GLU A 372 10.25 -24.46 12.35
C GLU A 372 10.85 -23.08 12.66
N ASP A 373 12.08 -22.87 12.21
CA ASP A 373 12.78 -21.60 12.33
C ASP A 373 12.76 -20.90 10.98
N ILE A 374 12.16 -19.72 10.91
CA ILE A 374 12.06 -19.01 9.64
C ILE A 374 13.43 -18.64 9.09
N ALA A 375 14.51 -18.62 9.88
CA ALA A 375 15.88 -18.42 9.38
C ALA A 375 16.27 -19.47 8.32
N ALA A 376 15.65 -20.65 8.32
CA ALA A 376 15.83 -21.70 7.32
C ALA A 376 14.93 -21.56 6.08
N SER A 377 14.06 -20.55 6.03
CA SER A 377 13.12 -20.36 4.92
C SER A 377 13.85 -20.18 3.59
N PRO A 378 13.47 -20.90 2.52
CA PRO A 378 14.10 -20.76 1.21
C PRO A 378 13.76 -19.43 0.53
N LEU A 379 12.79 -18.69 1.08
CA LEU A 379 12.37 -17.37 0.60
C LEU A 379 13.31 -16.23 1.04
N TRP A 380 14.37 -16.55 1.79
CA TRP A 380 15.47 -15.64 2.04
C TRP A 380 16.44 -15.57 0.87
N ASN A 381 16.95 -14.38 0.60
CA ASN A 381 18.13 -14.15 -0.21
C ASN A 381 19.32 -13.91 0.73
N THR A 382 20.34 -14.76 0.64
CA THR A 382 21.62 -14.54 1.31
C THR A 382 22.24 -13.29 0.73
N ARG A 383 22.52 -12.29 1.58
CA ARG A 383 23.28 -11.13 1.13
C ARG A 383 24.77 -11.50 1.13
N PRO A 384 25.52 -11.11 0.09
CA PRO A 384 26.95 -11.37 0.00
C PRO A 384 27.74 -10.63 1.09
#